data_AF-A0A2T6ZXU3-F1
#
_entry.id   AF-A0A2T6ZXU3-F1
#
_cell.length_a   1.000
_cell.length_b   1.000
_cell.length_c   1.000
_cell.angle_alpha   90.00
_cell.angle_beta   90.00
_cell.angle_gamma   90.00
#
_symmetry.space_group_name_H-M   'P 1'
#
loop_
_entity.id
_entity.type
_entity.pdbx_description
1 polymer ?
#
loop_
_entity_poly.entity_id
_entity_poly.type
_entity_poly.pdbx_seq_one_letter_code
_entity_poly.pdbx_strand_id
1 'polypeptide(L)'
;MPIFQSSAEIEKKEKERRRAKREERKERKKRIREQDKLILELTKRAEKSEAECEKEKKGKEEYLAEKEGYLAKKEEYLAEKEGYLACVTAMIPVVAGVIFREYYSKIRVGPSKCSHADHAKWIHNLQERFWDFGCEKPEDVDDFSELPPGPPLCSVHSYQGPWVSTMAERNTAAHTIGGQHVIAILPHCDPKLRGVLERAFKFLWEVSVDEWEKATPDRKDRTFSR
;
A
#
# COMPACT_ATOMS: atom_id res chain seq x y z
N MET A 1 81.84 65.74 -34.76
CA MET A 1 81.13 66.32 -35.92
C MET A 1 79.76 65.66 -36.02
N PRO A 2 78.64 66.38 -35.90
CA PRO A 2 77.32 65.80 -36.11
C PRO A 2 77.11 65.54 -37.61
N ILE A 3 76.75 64.31 -37.95
CA ILE A 3 76.38 63.90 -39.31
C ILE A 3 75.00 64.50 -39.60
N PHE A 4 74.93 65.60 -40.35
CA PHE A 4 73.68 66.16 -40.84
C PHE A 4 73.10 65.21 -41.90
N GLN A 5 72.04 64.48 -41.55
CA GLN A 5 71.24 63.74 -42.53
C GLN A 5 70.57 64.75 -43.48
N SER A 6 70.59 64.45 -44.78
CA SER A 6 69.97 65.33 -45.77
C SER A 6 68.44 65.33 -45.58
N SER A 7 67.78 66.45 -45.86
CA SER A 7 66.32 66.60 -45.74
C SER A 7 65.54 65.49 -46.47
N ALA A 8 66.08 65.00 -47.60
CA ALA A 8 65.50 63.90 -48.37
C ALA A 8 65.51 62.55 -47.63
N GLU A 9 66.53 62.27 -46.81
CA GLU A 9 66.60 61.03 -46.01
C GLU A 9 65.58 61.03 -44.88
N ILE A 10 65.33 62.20 -44.28
CA ILE A 10 64.32 62.38 -43.23
C ILE A 10 62.93 62.13 -43.81
N GLU A 11 62.63 62.70 -44.98
CA GLU A 11 61.33 62.52 -45.66
C GLU A 11 61.09 61.05 -46.08
N LYS A 12 62.14 60.36 -46.56
CA LYS A 12 62.06 58.94 -46.93
C LYS A 12 61.74 58.07 -45.71
N LYS A 13 62.46 58.26 -44.59
CA LYS A 13 62.21 57.54 -43.33
C LYS A 13 60.79 57.79 -42.81
N GLU A 14 60.28 59.02 -42.94
CA GLU A 14 58.92 59.33 -42.50
C GLU A 14 57.86 58.63 -43.35
N LYS A 15 58.05 58.58 -44.68
CA LYS A 15 57.16 57.83 -45.59
C LYS A 15 57.18 56.34 -45.28
N GLU A 16 58.34 55.75 -45.02
CA GLU A 16 58.46 54.34 -44.61
C GLU A 16 57.75 54.07 -43.28
N ARG A 17 57.93 54.94 -42.27
CA ARG A 17 57.23 54.83 -40.97
C ARG A 17 55.71 54.94 -41.13
N ARG A 18 55.22 55.81 -42.01
CA ARG A 18 53.78 55.92 -42.33
C ARG A 18 53.25 54.66 -43.03
N ARG A 19 54.02 54.03 -43.92
CA ARG A 19 53.66 52.75 -44.56
C ARG A 19 53.63 51.62 -43.53
N ALA A 20 54.66 51.47 -42.71
CA ALA A 20 54.73 50.47 -41.65
C ALA A 20 53.52 50.57 -40.69
N LYS A 21 53.17 51.79 -40.25
CA LYS A 21 52.02 52.03 -39.37
C LYS A 21 50.66 51.70 -40.03
N ARG A 22 50.56 51.82 -41.36
CA ARG A 22 49.35 51.40 -42.11
C ARG A 22 49.23 49.89 -42.18
N GLU A 23 50.33 49.18 -42.45
CA GLU A 23 50.34 47.71 -42.46
C GLU A 23 50.07 47.15 -41.07
N GLU A 24 50.65 47.71 -40.02
CA GLU A 24 50.36 47.33 -38.63
C GLU A 24 48.87 47.49 -38.29
N ARG A 25 48.23 48.58 -38.74
CA ARG A 25 46.78 48.79 -38.56
C ARG A 25 45.95 47.77 -39.33
N LYS A 26 46.34 47.40 -40.55
CA LYS A 26 45.65 46.36 -41.32
C LYS A 26 45.76 45.01 -40.63
N GLU A 27 46.96 44.66 -40.16
CA GLU A 27 47.20 43.40 -39.46
C GLU A 27 46.44 43.34 -38.14
N ARG A 28 46.42 44.45 -37.37
CA ARG A 28 45.62 44.55 -36.15
C ARG A 28 44.12 44.37 -36.45
N LYS A 29 43.60 44.98 -37.51
CA LYS A 29 42.19 44.80 -37.92
C LYS A 29 41.89 43.36 -38.33
N LYS A 30 42.83 42.69 -38.99
CA LYS A 30 42.71 41.27 -39.36
C LYS A 30 42.62 40.40 -38.11
N ARG A 31 43.53 40.60 -37.14
CA ARG A 31 43.49 39.89 -35.84
C ARG A 31 42.21 40.12 -35.07
N ILE A 32 41.68 41.35 -35.04
CA ILE A 32 40.40 41.65 -34.38
C ILE A 32 39.26 40.85 -35.04
N ARG A 33 39.19 40.83 -36.37
CA ARG A 33 38.16 40.04 -37.08
C ARG A 33 38.25 38.54 -36.81
N GLU A 34 39.48 38.01 -36.71
CA GLU A 34 39.72 36.61 -36.36
C GLU A 34 39.28 36.32 -34.91
N GLN A 35 39.58 37.23 -33.97
CA GLN A 35 39.11 37.12 -32.58
C GLN A 35 37.58 37.21 -32.48
N ASP A 36 36.94 38.14 -33.18
CA ASP A 36 35.48 38.27 -33.19
C ASP A 36 34.81 37.00 -33.73
N LYS A 37 35.41 36.37 -34.76
CA LYS A 37 34.93 35.09 -35.29
C LYS A 37 35.05 33.96 -34.26
N LEU A 38 36.18 33.90 -33.55
CA LEU A 38 36.40 32.90 -32.49
C LEU A 38 35.43 33.10 -31.32
N ILE A 39 35.20 34.34 -30.89
CA ILE A 39 34.23 34.67 -29.84
C ILE A 39 32.83 34.19 -30.26
N LEU A 40 32.42 34.50 -31.50
CA LEU A 40 31.12 34.08 -32.01
C LEU A 40 30.96 32.55 -32.03
N GLU A 41 32.00 31.80 -32.42
CA GLU A 41 31.97 30.34 -32.40
C GLU A 41 31.92 29.78 -30.97
N LEU A 42 32.64 30.38 -30.02
CA LEU A 42 32.61 29.97 -28.62
C LEU A 42 31.25 30.26 -27.97
N THR A 43 30.63 31.40 -28.24
CA THR A 43 29.29 31.74 -27.75
C THR A 43 28.25 30.74 -28.24
N LYS A 44 28.27 30.39 -29.53
CA LYS A 44 27.37 29.37 -30.09
C LYS A 44 27.55 27.99 -29.45
N ARG A 45 28.79 27.61 -29.12
CA ARG A 45 29.07 26.35 -28.41
C ARG A 45 28.56 26.38 -26.97
N ALA A 46 28.74 27.50 -26.28
CA ALA A 46 28.24 27.68 -24.91
C ALA A 46 26.71 27.57 -24.87
N GLU A 47 26.00 28.32 -25.72
CA GLU A 47 24.53 28.26 -25.84
C GLU A 47 24.03 26.84 -26.14
N LYS A 48 24.71 26.12 -27.04
CA LYS A 48 24.37 24.73 -27.35
C LYS A 48 24.56 23.81 -26.13
N SER A 49 25.68 23.94 -25.41
CA SER A 49 25.95 23.12 -24.23
C SER A 49 25.01 23.42 -23.06
N GLU A 50 24.58 24.68 -22.91
CA GLU A 50 23.58 25.06 -21.91
C GLU A 50 22.21 24.44 -22.22
N ALA A 51 21.79 24.47 -23.48
CA ALA A 51 20.55 23.83 -23.92
C ALA A 51 20.57 22.30 -23.74
N GLU A 52 21.72 21.65 -23.95
CA GLU A 52 21.88 20.21 -23.69
C GLU A 52 21.81 19.90 -22.19
N CYS A 53 22.47 20.72 -21.35
CA CYS A 53 22.41 20.60 -19.89
C CYS A 53 20.99 20.78 -19.33
N GLU A 54 20.22 21.73 -19.87
CA GLU A 54 18.84 21.95 -19.46
C GLU A 54 17.93 20.76 -19.82
N LYS A 55 18.13 20.17 -21.01
CA LYS A 55 17.40 18.96 -21.42
C LYS A 55 17.73 17.77 -20.51
N GLU A 56 19.00 17.60 -20.14
CA GLU A 56 19.41 16.53 -19.24
C GLU A 56 18.81 16.70 -17.84
N LYS A 57 18.75 17.94 -17.33
CA LYS A 57 18.10 18.25 -16.04
C LYS A 57 16.61 17.90 -16.08
N LYS A 58 15.88 18.34 -17.11
CA LYS A 58 14.45 18.01 -17.27
C LYS A 58 14.22 16.50 -17.35
N GLY A 59 15.04 15.78 -18.11
CA GLY A 59 14.95 14.32 -18.18
C GLY A 59 15.20 13.62 -16.82
N LYS A 60 16.12 14.13 -16.00
CA LYS A 60 16.36 13.61 -14.64
C LYS A 60 15.21 13.92 -13.69
N GLU A 61 14.63 15.12 -13.76
CA GLU A 61 13.47 15.51 -12.96
C GLU A 61 12.24 14.66 -13.30
N GLU A 62 11.97 14.43 -14.59
CA GLU A 62 10.88 13.54 -15.04
C GLU A 62 11.08 12.10 -14.54
N TYR A 63 12.29 11.56 -14.64
CA TYR A 63 12.60 10.21 -14.14
C TYR A 63 12.42 10.07 -12.62
N LEU A 64 12.81 11.11 -11.86
CA LEU A 64 12.62 11.12 -10.41
C LEU A 64 11.12 11.17 -10.05
N ALA A 65 10.34 12.02 -10.72
CA ALA A 65 8.90 12.12 -10.50
C ALA A 65 8.17 10.78 -10.80
N GLU A 66 8.56 10.07 -11.87
CA GLU A 66 8.00 8.76 -12.19
C GLU A 66 8.31 7.73 -11.10
N LYS A 67 9.56 7.72 -10.61
CA LYS A 67 9.99 6.80 -9.55
C LYS A 67 9.27 7.06 -8.22
N GLU A 68 9.07 8.32 -7.87
CA GLU A 68 8.28 8.71 -6.68
C GLU A 68 6.82 8.26 -6.83
N GLY A 69 6.22 8.43 -8.02
CA GLY A 69 4.88 7.94 -8.31
C GLY A 69 4.74 6.42 -8.17
N TYR A 70 5.75 5.66 -8.58
CA TYR A 70 5.77 4.20 -8.39
C TYR A 70 5.87 3.80 -6.91
N LEU A 71 6.72 4.50 -6.14
CA LEU A 71 6.88 4.23 -4.70
C LEU A 71 5.59 4.52 -3.93
N ALA A 72 4.93 5.65 -4.21
CA ALA A 72 3.65 5.99 -3.56
C ALA A 72 2.58 4.91 -3.79
N LYS A 73 2.44 4.41 -5.02
CA LYS A 73 1.51 3.31 -5.34
C LYS A 73 1.86 2.01 -4.59
N LYS A 74 3.14 1.73 -4.43
CA LYS A 74 3.61 0.55 -3.70
C LYS A 74 3.30 0.65 -2.21
N GLU A 75 3.47 1.83 -1.62
CA GLU A 75 3.12 2.10 -0.22
C GLU A 75 1.62 1.98 0.02
N GLU A 76 0.79 2.52 -0.87
CA GLU A 76 -0.67 2.38 -0.82
C GLU A 76 -1.10 0.90 -0.84
N TYR A 77 -0.54 0.12 -1.76
CA TYR A 77 -0.80 -1.33 -1.84
C TYR A 77 -0.38 -2.08 -0.57
N LEU A 78 0.75 -1.72 0.03
CA LEU A 78 1.21 -2.35 1.28
C LEU A 78 0.30 -2.00 2.45
N ALA A 79 -0.11 -0.73 2.58
CA ALA A 79 -1.05 -0.30 3.62
C ALA A 79 -2.40 -1.01 3.50
N GLU A 80 -2.92 -1.19 2.27
CA GLU A 80 -4.13 -1.98 2.03
C GLU A 80 -3.98 -3.44 2.49
N LYS A 81 -2.82 -4.06 2.20
CA LYS A 81 -2.54 -5.44 2.60
C LYS A 81 -2.34 -5.60 4.10
N GLU A 82 -1.73 -4.64 4.77
CA GLU A 82 -1.59 -4.63 6.22
C GLU A 82 -2.95 -4.47 6.90
N GLY A 83 -3.80 -3.57 6.40
CA GLY A 83 -5.19 -3.44 6.87
C GLY A 83 -6.00 -4.74 6.69
N TYR A 84 -5.87 -5.38 5.53
CA TYR A 84 -6.47 -6.70 5.27
C TYR A 84 -5.97 -7.75 6.27
N LEU A 85 -4.66 -7.82 6.51
CA LEU A 85 -4.07 -8.81 7.41
C LEU A 85 -4.49 -8.58 8.86
N ALA A 86 -4.57 -7.33 9.31
CA ALA A 86 -5.04 -6.99 10.65
C ALA A 86 -6.51 -7.38 10.84
N CYS A 87 -7.37 -7.13 9.83
CA CYS A 87 -8.75 -7.57 9.83
C CYS A 87 -8.88 -9.10 9.93
N VAL A 88 -8.12 -9.82 9.08
CA VAL A 88 -8.15 -11.29 9.04
C VAL A 88 -7.68 -11.93 10.34
N THR A 89 -6.60 -11.41 10.93
CA THR A 89 -5.98 -12.05 12.09
C THR A 89 -6.67 -11.72 13.41
N ALA A 90 -7.20 -10.51 13.58
CA ALA A 90 -7.82 -10.09 14.84
C ALA A 90 -9.35 -10.22 14.84
N MET A 91 -10.03 -9.83 13.75
CA MET A 91 -11.48 -9.66 13.79
C MET A 91 -12.23 -10.94 13.41
N ILE A 92 -11.74 -11.69 12.41
CA ILE A 92 -12.41 -12.94 11.97
C ILE A 92 -12.56 -13.95 13.12
N PRO A 93 -11.53 -14.28 13.91
CA PRO A 93 -11.67 -15.31 14.95
C PRO A 93 -12.64 -14.88 16.06
N VAL A 94 -12.63 -13.59 16.42
CA VAL A 94 -13.48 -13.03 17.47
C VAL A 94 -14.94 -13.02 17.03
N VAL A 95 -15.23 -12.51 15.82
CA VAL A 95 -16.59 -12.50 15.26
C VAL A 95 -17.10 -13.92 15.08
N ALA A 96 -16.33 -14.81 14.46
CA ALA A 96 -16.71 -16.20 14.28
C ALA A 96 -16.99 -16.87 15.64
N GLY A 97 -16.11 -16.67 16.64
CA GLY A 97 -16.32 -17.18 18.00
C GLY A 97 -17.61 -16.69 18.66
N VAL A 98 -17.97 -15.41 18.50
CA VAL A 98 -19.24 -14.86 19.01
C VAL A 98 -20.41 -15.50 18.29
N ILE A 99 -20.39 -15.52 16.96
CA ILE A 99 -21.46 -16.11 16.15
C ILE A 99 -21.68 -17.56 16.52
N PHE A 100 -20.61 -18.35 16.68
CA PHE A 100 -20.75 -19.74 17.10
C PHE A 100 -21.35 -19.86 18.49
N ARG A 101 -20.86 -19.11 19.49
CA ARG A 101 -21.44 -19.15 20.84
C ARG A 101 -22.96 -18.96 20.80
N GLU A 102 -23.40 -17.97 20.04
CA GLU A 102 -24.80 -17.55 20.01
C GLU A 102 -25.66 -18.51 19.20
N TYR A 103 -25.12 -19.00 18.09
CA TYR A 103 -25.69 -20.07 17.31
C TYR A 103 -25.91 -21.32 18.17
N TYR A 104 -24.89 -21.72 18.94
CA TYR A 104 -24.97 -22.83 19.90
C TYR A 104 -25.99 -22.58 21.01
N SER A 105 -25.98 -21.40 21.62
CA SER A 105 -26.94 -21.04 22.69
C SER A 105 -28.39 -21.13 22.21
N LYS A 106 -28.66 -20.71 20.97
CA LYS A 106 -30.02 -20.71 20.40
C LYS A 106 -30.52 -22.12 20.05
N ILE A 107 -29.63 -23.04 19.68
CA ILE A 107 -29.96 -24.45 19.35
C ILE A 107 -30.06 -25.31 20.62
N ARG A 108 -29.38 -24.92 21.71
CA ARG A 108 -29.35 -25.68 22.96
C ARG A 108 -30.67 -25.56 23.73
N VAL A 109 -31.56 -26.53 23.51
CA VAL A 109 -32.78 -26.70 24.32
C VAL A 109 -32.45 -27.48 25.60
N GLY A 110 -32.17 -26.80 26.72
CA GLY A 110 -32.10 -27.44 28.05
C GLY A 110 -31.15 -26.78 29.08
N PRO A 111 -31.39 -26.97 30.40
CA PRO A 111 -30.66 -26.26 31.47
C PRO A 111 -29.18 -26.65 31.55
N SER A 112 -28.32 -25.62 31.66
CA SER A 112 -26.87 -25.72 31.65
C SER A 112 -26.28 -26.13 33.00
N LYS A 113 -26.10 -27.44 33.20
CA LYS A 113 -25.17 -27.98 34.21
C LYS A 113 -24.37 -29.14 33.62
N CYS A 114 -23.60 -28.87 32.57
CA CYS A 114 -22.70 -29.86 31.98
C CYS A 114 -21.26 -29.43 32.27
N SER A 115 -20.42 -30.37 32.68
CA SER A 115 -18.99 -30.11 32.93
C SER A 115 -18.25 -29.78 31.62
N HIS A 116 -17.05 -29.21 31.70
CA HIS A 116 -16.23 -28.94 30.50
C HIS A 116 -15.96 -30.20 29.65
N ALA A 117 -15.87 -31.38 30.28
CA ALA A 117 -15.70 -32.66 29.59
C ALA A 117 -16.98 -33.10 28.83
N ASP A 118 -18.16 -32.78 29.38
CA ASP A 118 -19.44 -33.00 28.72
C ASP A 118 -19.62 -32.04 27.53
N HIS A 119 -19.00 -30.86 27.59
CA HIS A 119 -19.04 -29.88 26.49
C HIS A 119 -18.32 -30.42 25.24
N ALA A 120 -17.15 -31.04 25.40
CA ALA A 120 -16.41 -31.64 24.29
C ALA A 120 -17.12 -32.88 23.71
N LYS A 121 -17.68 -33.75 24.56
CA LYS A 121 -18.51 -34.88 24.10
C LYS A 121 -19.77 -34.42 23.39
N TRP A 122 -20.40 -33.35 23.89
CA TRP A 122 -21.57 -32.77 23.25
C TRP A 122 -21.22 -32.16 21.90
N ILE A 123 -20.07 -31.47 21.78
CA ILE A 123 -19.57 -30.96 20.50
C ILE A 123 -19.36 -32.09 19.49
N HIS A 124 -18.80 -33.23 19.91
CA HIS A 124 -18.73 -34.41 19.03
C HIS A 124 -20.11 -34.97 18.66
N ASN A 125 -21.07 -35.00 19.59
CA ASN A 125 -22.45 -35.41 19.31
C ASN A 125 -23.23 -34.41 18.44
N LEU A 126 -22.69 -33.22 18.15
CA LEU A 126 -23.28 -32.29 17.18
C LEU A 126 -23.26 -32.86 15.76
N GLN A 127 -22.30 -33.74 15.46
CA GLN A 127 -22.26 -34.47 14.19
C GLN A 127 -23.55 -35.27 13.96
N GLU A 128 -24.22 -35.73 15.01
CA GLU A 128 -25.50 -36.44 14.92
C GLU A 128 -26.71 -35.51 14.77
N ARG A 129 -26.51 -34.18 14.88
CA ARG A 129 -27.56 -33.15 14.79
C ARG A 129 -27.19 -32.04 13.81
N PHE A 130 -26.32 -32.32 12.85
CA PHE A 130 -25.76 -31.33 11.93
C PHE A 130 -26.84 -30.53 11.17
N TRP A 131 -28.01 -31.12 10.89
CA TRP A 131 -29.13 -30.42 10.26
C TRP A 131 -29.70 -29.29 11.11
N ASP A 132 -29.61 -29.37 12.45
CA ASP A 132 -30.02 -28.29 13.35
C ASP A 132 -29.10 -27.06 13.20
N PHE A 133 -27.90 -27.27 12.63
CA PHE A 133 -26.91 -26.25 12.30
C PHE A 133 -27.04 -25.76 10.85
N GLY A 134 -28.12 -26.13 10.16
CA GLY A 134 -28.30 -25.86 8.74
C GLY A 134 -27.16 -26.43 7.87
N CYS A 135 -26.42 -27.40 8.40
CA CYS A 135 -25.38 -28.11 7.67
C CYS A 135 -26.03 -29.19 6.80
N GLU A 136 -25.45 -29.45 5.64
CA GLU A 136 -25.96 -30.49 4.74
C GLU A 136 -25.36 -31.85 5.08
N LYS A 137 -24.19 -31.86 5.74
CA LYS A 137 -23.48 -33.08 6.15
C LYS A 137 -22.83 -32.95 7.52
N PRO A 138 -22.57 -34.06 8.24
CA PRO A 138 -21.87 -34.05 9.53
C PRO A 138 -20.46 -33.45 9.47
N GLU A 139 -19.73 -33.67 8.37
CA GLU A 139 -18.36 -33.17 8.20
C GLU A 139 -18.31 -31.64 8.14
N ASP A 140 -19.43 -31.00 7.75
CA ASP A 140 -19.55 -29.55 7.78
C ASP A 140 -19.42 -29.02 9.21
N VAL A 141 -19.76 -29.81 10.25
CA VAL A 141 -19.64 -29.45 11.68
C VAL A 141 -18.18 -29.54 12.15
N ASP A 142 -17.41 -30.47 11.59
CA ASP A 142 -15.99 -30.60 11.91
C ASP A 142 -15.21 -29.39 11.41
N ASP A 143 -15.58 -28.86 10.24
CA ASP A 143 -15.06 -27.60 9.70
C ASP A 143 -15.29 -26.40 10.65
N PHE A 144 -16.27 -26.45 11.57
CA PHE A 144 -16.45 -25.43 12.63
C PHE A 144 -15.45 -25.60 13.77
N SER A 145 -15.11 -26.85 14.11
CA SER A 145 -14.19 -27.19 15.20
C SER A 145 -12.72 -27.07 14.79
N GLU A 146 -12.44 -27.23 13.50
CA GLU A 146 -11.10 -27.21 12.90
C GLU A 146 -10.66 -25.82 12.40
N LEU A 147 -11.42 -24.77 12.69
CA LEU A 147 -11.06 -23.41 12.28
C LEU A 147 -9.59 -23.14 12.60
N PRO A 148 -8.76 -22.88 11.57
CA PRO A 148 -7.34 -23.05 11.71
C PRO A 148 -6.86 -22.09 12.79
N PRO A 149 -6.01 -22.55 13.74
CA PRO A 149 -5.24 -21.60 14.51
C PRO A 149 -4.54 -20.72 13.49
N GLY A 150 -4.70 -19.40 13.61
CA GLY A 150 -4.11 -18.45 12.69
C GLY A 150 -2.62 -18.76 12.43
N PRO A 151 -2.03 -18.21 11.35
CA PRO A 151 -0.64 -18.50 11.00
C PRO A 151 0.25 -18.39 12.25
N PRO A 152 1.16 -19.34 12.49
CA PRO A 152 1.93 -19.39 13.72
C PRO A 152 2.73 -18.08 13.85
N LEU A 153 2.24 -17.18 14.68
CA LEU A 153 3.02 -16.05 15.15
C LEU A 153 4.13 -16.65 16.01
N CYS A 154 5.38 -16.50 15.52
CA CYS A 154 6.61 -17.03 16.09
C CYS A 154 6.69 -16.85 17.62
N SER A 155 6.25 -17.84 18.39
CA SER A 155 6.42 -17.90 19.84
C SER A 155 6.23 -19.34 20.31
N VAL A 156 7.34 -20.01 20.61
CA VAL A 156 7.40 -21.46 20.91
C VAL A 156 7.04 -21.78 22.39
N HIS A 157 6.48 -20.84 23.17
CA HIS A 157 6.38 -21.02 24.62
C HIS A 157 5.02 -20.60 25.22
N SER A 158 3.93 -21.22 24.77
CA SER A 158 2.84 -21.74 25.64
C SER A 158 1.80 -22.48 24.80
N TYR A 159 1.32 -23.63 25.27
CA TYR A 159 0.18 -24.36 24.71
C TYR A 159 -1.17 -23.66 25.02
N GLN A 160 -1.19 -22.34 25.18
CA GLN A 160 -2.42 -21.56 25.15
C GLN A 160 -2.64 -21.17 23.69
N GLY A 161 -3.30 -22.07 22.95
CA GLY A 161 -3.60 -21.84 21.54
C GLY A 161 -4.37 -20.52 21.35
N PRO A 162 -4.31 -19.91 20.15
CA PRO A 162 -4.96 -18.64 19.83
C PRO A 162 -6.43 -18.58 20.28
N TRP A 163 -7.11 -19.74 20.27
CA TRP A 163 -8.44 -19.93 20.82
C TRP A 163 -8.66 -19.43 22.26
N VAL A 164 -7.70 -19.55 23.18
CA VAL A 164 -7.90 -19.10 24.58
C VAL A 164 -7.98 -17.58 24.65
N SER A 165 -7.10 -16.88 23.95
CA SER A 165 -7.13 -15.41 23.84
C SER A 165 -8.35 -14.94 23.06
N THR A 166 -8.65 -15.58 21.92
CA THR A 166 -9.86 -15.30 21.14
C THR A 166 -11.13 -15.50 21.96
N MET A 167 -11.21 -16.53 22.81
CA MET A 167 -12.38 -16.75 23.67
C MET A 167 -12.54 -15.71 24.78
N ALA A 168 -11.43 -15.18 25.31
CA ALA A 168 -11.45 -14.08 26.27
C ALA A 168 -11.90 -12.77 25.60
N GLU A 169 -11.32 -12.44 24.44
CA GLU A 169 -11.68 -11.27 23.63
C GLU A 169 -13.12 -11.35 23.12
N ARG A 170 -13.57 -12.55 22.71
CA ARG A 170 -14.96 -12.84 22.35
C ARG A 170 -15.94 -12.44 23.44
N ASN A 171 -15.69 -12.81 24.69
CA ASN A 171 -16.60 -12.50 25.79
C ASN A 171 -16.73 -10.99 26.00
N THR A 172 -15.64 -10.25 25.75
CA THR A 172 -15.65 -8.79 25.75
C THR A 172 -16.34 -8.23 24.51
N ALA A 173 -16.16 -8.81 23.33
CA ALA A 173 -16.71 -8.31 22.07
C ALA A 173 -18.15 -8.76 21.76
N ALA A 174 -18.70 -9.73 22.49
CA ALA A 174 -20.02 -10.29 22.21
C ALA A 174 -21.15 -9.25 22.15
N HIS A 175 -21.05 -8.19 22.95
CA HIS A 175 -22.05 -7.12 23.01
C HIS A 175 -21.86 -6.03 21.93
N THR A 176 -20.68 -5.99 21.30
CA THR A 176 -20.38 -5.03 20.23
C THR A 176 -20.56 -5.63 18.85
N ILE A 177 -20.45 -6.96 18.72
CA ILE A 177 -20.61 -7.67 17.45
C ILE A 177 -22.09 -7.76 17.07
N GLY A 178 -22.52 -6.83 16.22
CA GLY A 178 -23.77 -6.90 15.45
C GLY A 178 -23.58 -7.44 14.02
N GLY A 179 -24.67 -7.52 13.27
CA GLY A 179 -24.68 -8.11 11.92
C GLY A 179 -23.71 -7.43 10.94
N GLN A 180 -23.51 -6.11 11.05
CA GLN A 180 -22.58 -5.36 10.21
C GLN A 180 -21.13 -5.88 10.29
N HIS A 181 -20.70 -6.34 11.47
CA HIS A 181 -19.35 -6.88 11.66
C HIS A 181 -19.19 -8.22 10.96
N VAL A 182 -20.24 -9.06 10.95
CA VAL A 182 -20.24 -10.31 10.20
C VAL A 182 -20.14 -10.01 8.71
N ILE A 183 -20.98 -9.10 8.19
CA ILE A 183 -20.94 -8.71 6.77
C ILE A 183 -19.56 -8.17 6.39
N ALA A 184 -18.94 -7.36 7.24
CA ALA A 184 -17.62 -6.81 6.99
C ALA A 184 -16.53 -7.89 6.89
N ILE A 185 -16.63 -8.99 7.63
CA ILE A 185 -15.59 -10.04 7.59
C ILE A 185 -15.80 -11.12 6.52
N LEU A 186 -17.03 -11.31 6.02
CA LEU A 186 -17.34 -12.37 5.06
C LEU A 186 -16.46 -12.37 3.79
N PRO A 187 -16.14 -11.22 3.16
CA PRO A 187 -15.25 -11.18 2.00
C PRO A 187 -13.81 -11.65 2.28
N HIS A 188 -13.41 -11.64 3.55
CA HIS A 188 -12.07 -11.98 4.02
C HIS A 188 -11.97 -13.41 4.57
N CYS A 189 -13.11 -14.09 4.73
CA CYS A 189 -13.16 -15.47 5.19
C CYS A 189 -12.82 -16.43 4.04
N ASP A 190 -12.18 -17.55 4.36
CA ASP A 190 -12.06 -18.65 3.41
C ASP A 190 -13.46 -19.15 3.00
N PRO A 191 -13.61 -19.78 1.82
CA PRO A 191 -14.92 -20.19 1.32
C PRO A 191 -15.72 -21.09 2.27
N LYS A 192 -15.05 -21.91 3.08
CA LYS A 192 -15.71 -22.82 4.02
C LYS A 192 -16.28 -22.03 5.21
N LEU A 193 -15.43 -21.27 5.91
CA LEU A 193 -15.87 -20.42 7.02
C LEU A 193 -16.92 -19.40 6.57
N ARG A 194 -16.75 -18.83 5.37
CA ARG A 194 -17.73 -17.91 4.80
C ARG A 194 -19.11 -18.54 4.70
N GLY A 195 -19.23 -19.72 4.09
CA GLY A 195 -20.53 -20.39 3.96
C GLY A 195 -21.16 -20.73 5.31
N VAL A 196 -20.33 -21.12 6.28
CA VAL A 196 -20.75 -21.34 7.66
C VAL A 196 -21.31 -20.06 8.30
N LEU A 197 -20.59 -18.95 8.22
CA LEU A 197 -21.00 -17.67 8.79
C LEU A 197 -22.24 -17.10 8.09
N GLU A 198 -22.37 -17.25 6.77
CA GLU A 198 -23.57 -16.84 6.02
C GLU A 198 -24.83 -17.58 6.50
N ARG A 199 -24.74 -18.89 6.77
CA ARG A 199 -25.84 -19.69 7.32
C ARG A 199 -26.18 -19.29 8.75
N ALA A 200 -25.16 -19.16 9.61
CA ALA A 200 -25.35 -18.72 10.98
C ALA A 200 -25.95 -17.32 11.06
N PHE A 201 -25.48 -16.40 10.20
CA PHE A 201 -26.00 -15.06 10.05
C PHE A 201 -27.48 -15.07 9.68
N LYS A 202 -27.86 -15.82 8.64
CA LYS A 202 -29.26 -15.96 8.21
C LYS A 202 -30.17 -16.46 9.32
N PHE A 203 -29.70 -17.40 10.14
CA PHE A 203 -30.46 -17.95 11.26
C PHE A 203 -30.59 -17.00 12.46
N LEU A 204 -29.54 -16.23 12.75
CA LEU A 204 -29.50 -15.32 13.89
C LEU A 204 -30.25 -14.01 13.61
N TRP A 205 -30.15 -13.49 12.39
CA TRP A 205 -30.77 -12.22 11.98
C TRP A 205 -32.01 -12.39 11.09
N GLU A 206 -32.38 -13.61 10.71
CA GLU A 206 -33.57 -13.92 9.90
C GLU A 206 -33.61 -13.16 8.56
N VAL A 207 -32.44 -12.85 8.01
CA VAL A 207 -32.23 -12.14 6.74
C VAL A 207 -30.98 -12.69 6.06
N SER A 208 -31.00 -12.81 4.73
CA SER A 208 -29.81 -13.21 3.99
C SER A 208 -28.77 -12.09 3.94
N VAL A 209 -27.51 -12.44 3.68
CA VAL A 209 -26.42 -11.48 3.55
C VAL A 209 -26.68 -10.49 2.41
N ASP A 210 -27.19 -10.97 1.27
CA ASP A 210 -27.50 -10.13 0.10
C ASP A 210 -28.66 -9.16 0.34
N GLU A 211 -29.52 -9.45 1.32
CA GLU A 211 -30.67 -8.62 1.70
C GLU A 211 -30.37 -7.72 2.91
N TRP A 212 -29.16 -7.78 3.47
CA TRP A 212 -28.81 -7.06 4.69
C TRP A 212 -29.04 -5.55 4.59
N GLU A 213 -28.73 -4.94 3.44
CA GLU A 213 -28.95 -3.51 3.22
C GLU A 213 -30.43 -3.10 3.37
N LYS A 214 -31.35 -4.02 3.02
CA LYS A 214 -32.80 -3.84 3.10
C LYS A 214 -33.38 -4.26 4.46
N ALA A 215 -32.57 -4.77 5.39
CA ALA A 215 -33.02 -5.17 6.71
C ALA A 215 -33.57 -3.98 7.51
N THR A 216 -34.58 -4.23 8.34
CA THR A 216 -35.16 -3.21 9.22
C THR A 216 -34.13 -2.73 10.26
N PRO A 217 -34.23 -1.49 10.76
CA PRO A 217 -33.34 -0.98 11.83
C PRO A 217 -33.26 -1.93 13.03
N ASP A 218 -34.40 -2.45 13.50
CA ASP A 218 -34.45 -3.40 14.62
C ASP A 218 -33.61 -4.67 14.39
N ARG A 219 -33.50 -5.12 13.13
CA ARG A 219 -32.64 -6.25 12.76
C ARG A 219 -31.18 -5.82 12.71
N LYS A 220 -30.88 -4.63 12.19
CA LYS A 220 -29.51 -4.09 12.15
C LYS A 220 -28.94 -3.84 13.55
N ASP A 221 -29.78 -3.42 14.48
CA ASP A 221 -29.43 -3.09 15.86
C ASP A 221 -29.41 -4.32 16.80
N ARG A 222 -29.81 -5.51 16.30
CA ARG A 222 -29.76 -6.75 17.07
C ARG A 222 -28.31 -7.11 17.39
N THR A 223 -27.98 -7.09 18.68
CA THR A 223 -26.73 -7.58 19.26
C THR A 223 -26.97 -8.79 20.16
N PHE A 224 -25.91 -9.46 20.57
CA PHE A 224 -26.02 -10.63 21.44
C PHE A 224 -26.04 -10.22 22.92
N SER A 225 -27.17 -10.46 23.57
CA SER A 225 -27.32 -10.29 25.02
C SER A 225 -26.61 -11.41 25.79
N ARG A 226 -26.14 -11.10 27.01
CA ARG A 226 -25.28 -11.95 27.84
C ARG A 226 -25.82 -13.36 28.11
#